data_AF-A0A317NGC4-F1
#
_entry.id   AF-A0A317NGC4-F1
#
_cell.length_a   1.000
_cell.length_b   1.000
_cell.length_c   1.000
_cell.angle_alpha   90.00
_cell.angle_beta   90.00
_cell.angle_gamma   90.00
#
_symmetry.space_group_name_H-M   'P 1'
#
loop_
_entity.id
_entity.type
_entity.pdbx_description
1 polymer ?
#
loop_
_entity_poly.entity_id
_entity_poly.type
_entity_poly.pdbx_seq_one_letter_code
_entity_poly.pdbx_strand_id
1 'polypeptide(L)' 'MIYANPGESGAVVTFEQRYGNYIGGEFVPPVKGQYFDNISPVNGQVFCQVPRSSAED' A
#
# COMPACT_ATOMS: atom_id res chain seq x y z
N MET A 1 -9.55 -0.05 -23.18
CA MET A 1 -8.19 0.52 -23.15
C MET A 1 -7.37 -0.23 -22.13
N ILE A 2 -6.10 -0.51 -22.40
CA ILE A 2 -5.18 -1.13 -21.45
C ILE A 2 -4.36 0.01 -20.84
N TYR A 3 -4.38 0.14 -19.52
CA TYR A 3 -3.56 1.10 -18.79
C TYR A 3 -2.21 0.46 -18.44
N ALA A 4 -1.14 1.26 -18.40
CA ALA A 4 0.13 0.82 -17.84
C ALA A 4 -0.03 0.52 -16.34
N ASN A 5 0.79 -0.40 -15.82
CA ASN A 5 0.73 -0.74 -14.40
C ASN A 5 1.12 0.47 -13.55
N PRO A 6 0.52 0.64 -12.36
CA PRO A 6 0.88 1.72 -11.43
C PRO A 6 2.39 1.77 -11.16
N GLY A 7 2.98 2.97 -11.24
CA GLY A 7 4.42 3.19 -11.04
C GLY A 7 5.32 2.91 -12.27
N GLU A 8 4.77 2.40 -13.38
CA GLU A 8 5.50 2.26 -14.64
C GLU A 8 5.39 3.51 -15.53
N SER A 9 6.21 3.58 -16.58
CA SER A 9 6.13 4.66 -17.57
C SER A 9 4.77 4.66 -18.27
N GLY A 10 4.10 5.82 -18.31
CA GLY A 10 2.76 5.97 -18.88
C GLY A 10 1.62 5.58 -17.93
N ALA A 11 1.92 5.22 -16.67
CA ALA A 11 0.91 5.01 -15.65
C ALA A 11 0.22 6.33 -15.30
N VAL A 12 -1.10 6.27 -15.15
CA VAL A 12 -1.92 7.42 -14.72
C VAL A 12 -1.96 7.57 -13.20
N VAL A 13 -1.42 6.60 -12.47
CA VAL A 13 -1.37 6.55 -11.01
C VAL A 13 -0.04 5.96 -10.54
N THR A 14 0.41 6.43 -9.38
CA THR A 14 1.55 5.90 -8.65
C THR A 14 1.13 5.65 -7.21
N PHE A 15 1.49 4.50 -6.66
CA PHE A 15 1.28 4.18 -5.25
C PHE A 15 2.54 4.45 -4.43
N GLU A 16 2.35 4.83 -3.17
CA GLU A 16 3.44 4.84 -2.21
C GLU A 16 3.87 3.41 -1.89
N GLN A 17 5.16 3.20 -1.61
CA GLN A 17 5.66 1.86 -1.27
C GLN A 17 5.06 1.33 0.03
N ARG A 18 4.65 2.22 0.94
CA ARG A 18 4.09 1.86 2.24
C ARG A 18 3.09 2.92 2.71
N TYR A 19 1.95 2.45 3.19
CA TYR A 19 0.92 3.28 3.79
C TYR A 19 0.83 3.02 5.30
N GLY A 20 0.38 4.02 6.06
CA GLY A 20 0.05 3.89 7.48
C GLY A 20 -1.44 3.59 7.70
N ASN A 21 -1.81 3.38 8.97
CA ASN A 21 -3.20 3.48 9.43
C ASN A 21 -3.68 4.92 9.29
N TYR A 22 -4.92 5.13 8.86
CA TYR A 22 -5.46 6.50 8.79
C TYR A 22 -6.21 6.83 10.08
N ILE A 23 -5.53 7.54 11.00
CA ILE A 23 -6.01 7.83 12.36
C ILE A 23 -5.89 9.33 12.59
N GLY A 24 -6.97 9.98 13.06
CA GLY A 24 -6.95 11.40 13.39
C GLY A 24 -6.71 12.34 12.19
N GLY A 25 -6.89 11.87 10.96
CA GLY A 25 -6.65 12.64 9.74
C GLY A 25 -5.26 12.47 9.13
N GLU A 26 -4.41 11.62 9.72
CA GLU A 26 -3.04 11.39 9.29
C GLU A 26 -2.76 9.90 9.06
N PHE A 27 -1.75 9.61 8.23
CA PHE A 27 -1.23 8.26 8.06
C PHE A 27 -0.17 7.97 9.13
N VAL A 28 -0.48 7.07 10.05
CA VAL A 28 0.35 6.69 11.21
C VAL A 28 0.86 5.26 11.03
N PRO A 29 2.15 4.98 11.28
CA PRO A 29 2.67 3.60 11.29
C PRO A 29 1.92 2.73 12.30
N PRO A 30 1.75 1.41 12.06
CA PRO A 30 1.14 0.53 13.03
C PRO A 30 2.03 0.41 14.28
N VAL A 31 1.40 0.34 15.46
CA VAL A 31 2.07 0.35 16.77
C VAL A 31 3.11 -0.77 16.89
N LYS A 32 2.81 -1.97 16.36
CA LYS A 32 3.73 -3.11 16.36
C LYS A 32 4.71 -3.13 15.17
N GLY A 33 4.67 -2.12 14.30
CA GLY A 33 5.53 -2.00 13.12
C GLY A 33 5.32 -3.08 12.05
N GLN A 34 4.23 -3.84 12.12
CA GLN A 34 3.95 -4.95 11.21
C GLN A 34 3.21 -4.48 9.96
N TYR A 35 3.58 -5.03 8.81
CA TYR A 35 2.97 -4.72 7.52
C TYR A 35 2.68 -5.99 6.74
N PHE A 36 1.72 -5.91 5.83
CA PHE A 36 1.47 -6.91 4.79
C PHE A 36 1.96 -6.41 3.45
N ASP A 37 2.47 -7.34 2.64
CA ASP A 37 2.64 -7.11 1.21
C ASP A 37 1.26 -7.12 0.52
N ASN A 38 0.93 -6.05 -0.19
CA ASN A 38 -0.26 -5.99 -1.01
C ASN A 38 0.09 -6.52 -2.41
N ILE A 39 -0.31 -7.77 -2.65
CA ILE A 39 0.00 -8.50 -3.88
C ILE A 39 -1.10 -8.21 -4.90
N SER A 40 -0.70 -7.74 -6.08
CA SER A 40 -1.64 -7.53 -7.18
C SER A 40 -2.20 -8.88 -7.67
N PRO A 41 -3.53 -9.04 -7.77
CA PRO A 41 -4.12 -10.25 -8.32
C PRO A 41 -3.91 -10.38 -9.84
N VAL A 42 -3.45 -9.32 -10.52
CA VAL A 42 -3.25 -9.29 -11.97
C VAL A 42 -1.93 -9.96 -12.38
N ASN A 43 -0.86 -9.72 -11.63
CA ASN A 43 0.49 -10.18 -11.98
C ASN A 43 1.24 -10.87 -10.83
N GLY A 44 0.64 -10.96 -9.63
CA GLY A 44 1.23 -11.61 -8.46
C GLY A 44 2.40 -10.84 -7.84
N GLN A 45 2.66 -9.60 -8.24
CA GLN A 45 3.74 -8.78 -7.72
C GLN A 45 3.26 -7.88 -6.57
N VAL A 46 4.15 -7.62 -5.62
CA VAL A 46 3.91 -6.63 -4.55
C VAL A 46 3.99 -5.23 -5.16
N PHE A 47 2.96 -4.42 -4.94
CA PHE A 47 2.94 -3.03 -5.42
C PHE A 47 2.96 -2.00 -4.29
N CYS A 48 2.56 -2.37 -3.06
CA CYS A 48 2.76 -1.58 -1.86
C CYS A 48 2.66 -2.44 -0.60
N GLN A 49 2.93 -1.84 0.55
CA GLN A 49 2.69 -2.43 1.86
C GLN A 49 1.62 -1.66 2.64
N VAL A 50 0.79 -2.39 3.36
CA VAL A 50 -0.29 -1.85 4.20
C VAL A 50 -0.11 -2.29 5.65
N PRO A 51 -0.55 -1.50 6.64
CA PRO A 51 -0.35 -1.82 8.05
C PRO A 51 -1.08 -3.12 8.41
N ARG A 52 -0.42 -3.97 9.21
CA ARG A 52 -1.05 -5.08 9.91
C ARG A 52 -1.39 -4.62 11.32
N SER A 53 -2.53 -3.96 11.45
CA SER A 53 -2.96 -3.34 12.70
C SER A 53 -3.23 -4.38 13.79
N SER A 54 -3.06 -3.94 15.02
CA SER A 54 -3.24 -4.69 16.25
C SER A 54 -4.33 -4.03 17.11
N ALA A 55 -4.65 -4.60 18.28
CA ALA A 55 -5.68 -4.04 19.14
C ALA A 55 -5.27 -2.68 19.76
N GLU A 56 -3.97 -2.38 19.73
CA GLU A 56 -3.37 -1.15 20.25
C GLU A 56 -3.31 0.00 19.24
N ASP A 57 -3.66 -0.24 17.97
CA ASP A 57 -3.76 0.74 16.88
C ASP A 57 -5.12 1.44 16.87
#